data_AF-A0A6M2DIF6-F1
#
_entry.id   AF-A0A6M2DIF6-F1
#
_cell.length_a   1.000
_cell.length_b   1.000
_cell.length_c   1.000
_cell.angle_alpha   90.00
_cell.angle_beta   90.00
_cell.angle_gamma   90.00
#
_symmetry.space_group_name_H-M   'P 1'
#
loop_
_entity.id
_entity.type
_entity.pdbx_description
1 polymer ?
#
loop_
_entity_poly.entity_id
_entity_poly.type
_entity_poly.pdbx_seq_one_letter_code
_entity_poly.pdbx_strand_id
1 'polypeptide(L)'
;MDPNLIEVNSIDGIWPFIQSIEWKDPWLIGLILFHVTVLFTAVLTRNYGNFQIVLFFFLLLMVYFSEQLNAYAAHNWKVFSRQQYFDSKGLFISIVFSVPILLNCMLMVGSWLYQSTQLMTKLKRAQLHESLRKQNSNKSKKDD
;
A
#
# COMPACT_ATOMS: atom_id res chain seq x y z
N MET A 1 -6.81 -44.02 -17.64
CA MET A 1 -7.26 -42.96 -16.73
C MET A 1 -6.98 -43.44 -15.33
N ASP A 2 -5.91 -42.92 -14.72
CA ASP A 2 -5.67 -43.02 -13.27
C ASP A 2 -5.83 -41.63 -12.66
N PRO A 3 -6.49 -41.47 -11.50
CA PRO A 3 -7.17 -40.23 -11.12
C PRO A 3 -6.48 -39.45 -9.97
N ASN A 4 -5.23 -39.76 -9.63
CA ASN A 4 -4.56 -39.16 -8.46
C ASN A 4 -3.06 -38.94 -8.70
N LEU A 5 -2.68 -37.80 -9.28
CA LEU A 5 -1.60 -36.92 -8.79
C LEU A 5 -1.77 -35.55 -9.45
N ILE A 6 -2.70 -34.78 -8.90
CA ILE A 6 -2.65 -33.33 -8.98
C ILE A 6 -1.43 -32.93 -8.13
N GLU A 7 -0.27 -32.69 -8.73
CA GLU A 7 0.86 -32.11 -8.00
C GLU A 7 1.46 -30.94 -8.78
N VAL A 8 0.72 -29.83 -8.74
CA VAL A 8 1.20 -28.46 -8.50
C VAL A 8 2.49 -27.96 -9.18
N ASN A 9 2.87 -28.47 -10.36
CA ASN A 9 3.87 -27.87 -11.25
C ASN A 9 3.35 -26.57 -11.92
N SER A 10 2.75 -25.70 -11.13
CA SER A 10 2.38 -24.34 -11.51
C SER A 10 2.79 -23.32 -10.43
N ILE A 11 3.65 -23.76 -9.50
CA ILE A 11 4.53 -22.91 -8.69
C ILE A 11 5.83 -22.63 -9.49
N ASP A 12 5.74 -22.57 -10.82
CA ASP A 12 6.85 -22.24 -11.70
C ASP A 12 7.03 -20.72 -11.74
N GLY A 13 8.10 -20.24 -11.11
CA GLY A 13 8.72 -18.96 -11.45
C GLY A 13 9.08 -18.05 -10.27
N ILE A 14 8.16 -17.85 -9.30
CA ILE A 14 8.33 -16.80 -8.28
C ILE A 14 8.67 -17.36 -6.90
N TRP A 15 7.95 -18.38 -6.43
CA TRP A 15 8.20 -18.97 -5.11
C TRP A 15 9.61 -19.57 -4.95
N PRO A 16 10.10 -20.44 -5.88
CA PRO A 16 11.47 -20.92 -5.81
C PRO A 16 12.51 -19.80 -5.97
N PHE A 17 12.20 -18.75 -6.73
CA PHE A 17 13.04 -17.55 -6.85
C PHE A 17 13.11 -16.79 -5.52
N ILE A 18 12.00 -16.67 -4.78
CA ILE A 18 11.99 -16.03 -3.47
C ILE A 18 12.76 -16.85 -2.42
N GLN A 19 12.62 -18.17 -2.50
CA GLN A 19 13.29 -19.09 -1.58
C GLN A 19 14.80 -19.17 -1.82
N SER A 20 15.27 -18.93 -3.05
CA SER A 20 16.70 -18.89 -3.38
C SER A 20 17.41 -17.60 -2.97
N ILE A 21 16.66 -16.56 -2.57
CA ILE A 21 17.23 -15.30 -2.08
C ILE A 21 17.91 -15.53 -0.73
N GLU A 22 19.15 -15.06 -0.56
CA GLU A 22 19.84 -15.10 0.72
C GLU A 22 19.34 -13.97 1.63
N TRP A 23 18.32 -14.27 2.45
CA TRP A 23 17.71 -13.31 3.38
C TRP A 23 18.64 -12.80 4.50
N LYS A 24 19.85 -13.35 4.61
CA LYS A 24 20.89 -12.92 5.57
C LYS A 24 21.67 -11.69 5.10
N ASP A 25 21.49 -11.24 3.86
CA ASP A 25 22.16 -10.05 3.37
C ASP A 25 21.73 -8.81 4.18
N PRO A 26 22.67 -8.00 4.72
CA PRO A 26 22.36 -6.86 5.60
C PRO A 26 21.39 -5.85 4.98
N TRP A 27 21.47 -5.64 3.66
CA TRP A 27 20.60 -4.71 2.95
C TRP A 27 19.15 -5.22 2.89
N LEU A 28 18.95 -6.53 2.75
CA LEU A 28 17.63 -7.17 2.71
C LEU A 28 16.94 -7.05 4.06
N ILE A 29 17.70 -7.25 5.14
CA ILE A 29 17.23 -7.07 6.52
C ILE A 29 16.82 -5.62 6.74
N GLY A 30 17.64 -4.67 6.27
CA GLY A 30 17.29 -3.24 6.29
C GLY A 30 15.99 -2.94 5.54
N LEU A 31 15.78 -3.60 4.39
CA LEU A 31 14.57 -3.46 3.59
C LEU A 31 13.32 -4.03 4.28
N ILE A 32 13.43 -5.21 4.91
CA ILE A 32 12.34 -5.77 5.73
C ILE A 32 12.02 -4.84 6.90
N LEU A 33 13.04 -4.35 7.61
CA LEU A 33 12.86 -3.43 8.73
C LEU A 33 12.20 -2.13 8.28
N PHE A 34 12.56 -1.63 7.11
CA PHE A 34 11.91 -0.48 6.47
C PHE A 34 10.42 -0.76 6.22
N HIS A 35 10.06 -1.91 5.65
CA HIS A 35 8.65 -2.28 5.46
C HIS A 35 7.87 -2.39 6.77
N VAL A 36 8.46 -3.01 7.81
CA VAL A 36 7.85 -3.09 9.14
C VAL A 36 7.64 -1.69 9.73
N THR A 37 8.62 -0.81 9.60
CA THR A 37 8.55 0.57 10.09
C THR A 37 7.48 1.37 9.34
N VAL A 38 7.39 1.23 8.02
CA VAL A 38 6.35 1.84 7.20
C VAL A 38 4.96 1.35 7.62
N LEU A 39 4.78 0.04 7.75
CA LEU A 39 3.50 -0.55 8.16
C LEU A 39 3.12 -0.08 9.55
N PHE A 40 4.05 -0.09 10.49
CA PHE A 40 3.84 0.38 11.85
C PHE A 40 3.45 1.86 11.87
N THR A 41 4.17 2.69 11.10
CA THR A 41 3.86 4.12 10.96
C THR A 41 2.48 4.31 10.31
N ALA A 42 2.12 3.54 9.30
CA ALA A 42 0.80 3.60 8.65
C ALA A 42 -0.32 3.23 9.64
N VAL A 43 -0.11 2.22 10.48
CA VAL A 43 -1.07 1.78 11.51
C VAL A 43 -1.22 2.84 12.60
N LEU A 44 -0.11 3.35 13.16
CA LEU A 44 -0.13 4.38 14.19
C LEU A 44 -0.78 5.68 13.69
N THR A 45 -0.49 6.03 12.44
CA THR A 45 -0.95 7.29 11.86
C THR A 45 -2.37 7.23 11.30
N ARG A 46 -3.08 6.12 11.46
CA ARG A 46 -4.48 5.97 11.05
C ARG A 46 -5.41 7.05 11.65
N ASN A 47 -5.02 7.67 12.76
CA ASN A 47 -5.78 8.76 13.38
C ASN A 47 -5.52 10.14 12.74
N TYR A 48 -4.40 10.34 12.03
CA TYR A 48 -4.05 11.61 11.40
C TYR A 48 -4.04 11.49 9.87
N GLY A 49 -5.20 11.73 9.25
CA GLY A 49 -5.38 11.61 7.80
C GLY A 49 -4.36 12.40 6.97
N ASN A 50 -3.95 13.59 7.42
CA ASN A 50 -2.95 14.40 6.71
C ASN A 50 -1.58 13.72 6.60
N PHE A 51 -1.10 13.10 7.68
CA PHE A 51 0.19 12.40 7.65
C PHE A 51 0.09 11.11 6.86
N GLN A 52 -1.06 10.44 6.89
CA GLN A 52 -1.33 9.30 6.01
C GLN A 52 -1.23 9.70 4.53
N ILE A 53 -1.66 10.91 4.16
CA ILE A 53 -1.52 11.43 2.78
C ILE A 53 -0.05 11.61 2.41
N VAL A 54 0.75 12.22 3.29
CA VAL A 54 2.20 12.38 3.07
C VAL A 54 2.88 11.03 2.93
N LEU A 55 2.56 10.07 3.80
CA LEU A 55 3.09 8.70 3.76
C LEU A 55 2.72 8.01 2.44
N PHE A 56 1.49 8.17 1.96
CA PHE A 56 1.03 7.60 0.69
C PHE A 56 1.85 8.13 -0.50
N PHE A 57 2.03 9.45 -0.60
CA PHE A 57 2.85 10.03 -1.68
C PHE A 57 4.31 9.61 -1.58
N PHE A 58 4.86 9.54 -0.37
CA PHE A 58 6.22 9.06 -0.15
C PHE A 58 6.41 7.62 -0.63
N LEU A 59 5.44 6.74 -0.34
CA LEU A 59 5.45 5.35 -0.77
C LEU A 59 5.32 5.20 -2.29
N LEU A 60 4.42 5.96 -2.92
CA LEU A 60 4.32 5.99 -4.39
C LEU A 60 5.62 6.47 -5.03
N LEU A 61 6.25 7.48 -4.45
CA LEU A 61 7.51 8.01 -4.93
C LEU A 61 8.62 6.94 -4.85
N MET A 62 8.68 6.19 -3.76
CA MET A 62 9.60 5.06 -3.62
C MET A 62 9.36 3.98 -4.68
N VAL A 63 8.11 3.58 -4.90
CA VAL A 63 7.77 2.60 -5.96
C VAL A 63 8.16 3.14 -7.34
N TYR A 64 7.94 4.41 -7.61
CA TYR A 64 8.37 5.05 -8.85
C TYR A 64 9.89 5.01 -9.03
N PHE A 65 10.65 5.31 -7.97
CA PHE A 65 12.11 5.21 -8.01
C PHE A 65 12.65 3.77 -7.92
N SER A 66 11.80 2.76 -7.73
CA SER A 66 12.25 1.37 -7.58
C SER A 66 13.01 0.86 -8.80
N GLU A 67 12.62 1.28 -10.01
CA GLU A 67 13.31 0.93 -11.26
C GLU A 67 14.72 1.54 -11.31
N GLN A 68 14.83 2.81 -10.93
CA GLN A 68 16.12 3.53 -10.88
C GLN A 68 17.04 2.94 -9.80
N LEU A 69 16.49 2.60 -8.64
CA LEU A 69 17.21 1.91 -7.57
C LEU A 69 17.69 0.53 -8.02
N ASN A 70 16.86 -0.22 -8.72
CA ASN A 70 17.21 -1.52 -9.27
C ASN A 70 18.33 -1.40 -10.32
N ALA A 71 18.29 -0.41 -11.22
CA ALA A 71 19.37 -0.17 -12.17
C ALA A 71 20.70 0.20 -11.47
N TYR A 72 20.63 1.07 -10.45
CA TYR A 72 21.80 1.47 -9.67
C TYR A 72 22.39 0.29 -8.87
N ALA A 73 21.53 -0.51 -8.25
CA ALA A 73 21.92 -1.69 -7.50
C ALA A 73 22.42 -2.82 -8.42
N ALA A 74 21.87 -2.95 -9.64
CA ALA A 74 22.38 -3.85 -10.67
C ALA A 74 23.75 -3.43 -11.18
N HIS A 75 24.10 -2.14 -11.17
CA HIS A 75 25.46 -1.70 -11.52
C HIS A 75 26.45 -1.95 -10.38
N ASN A 76 26.00 -1.77 -9.13
CA ASN A 76 26.84 -1.90 -7.93
C ASN A 76 26.64 -3.21 -7.17
N TRP A 77 26.11 -4.24 -7.83
CA TRP A 77 25.65 -5.48 -7.19
C TRP A 77 26.72 -6.12 -6.30
N LYS A 78 28.00 -6.07 -6.69
CA LYS A 78 29.13 -6.61 -5.92
C LYS A 78 29.32 -6.00 -4.53
N VAL A 79 28.87 -4.76 -4.34
CA VAL A 79 28.96 -4.03 -3.05
C VAL A 79 27.74 -4.33 -2.19
N PHE A 80 26.58 -4.55 -2.81
CA PHE A 80 25.31 -4.72 -2.12
C PHE A 80 25.00 -6.17 -1.77
N SER A 81 25.29 -7.11 -2.66
CA SER A 81 24.89 -8.50 -2.52
C SER A 81 25.92 -9.47 -3.09
N ARG A 82 26.02 -10.65 -2.48
CA ARG A 82 26.90 -11.72 -2.98
C ARG A 82 26.44 -12.28 -4.32
N GLN A 83 25.15 -12.13 -4.63
CA GLN A 83 24.52 -12.60 -5.86
C GLN A 83 23.81 -11.43 -6.55
N GLN A 84 23.70 -11.49 -7.88
CA GLN A 84 23.02 -10.46 -8.66
C GLN A 84 21.49 -10.65 -8.59
N TYR A 85 20.87 -10.05 -7.57
CA TYR A 85 19.40 -10.07 -7.40
C TYR A 85 18.67 -9.05 -8.29
N PHE A 86 19.38 -8.01 -8.71
CA PHE A 86 18.84 -6.91 -9.50
C PHE A 86 19.01 -7.24 -10.99
N ASP A 87 17.88 -7.49 -11.65
CA ASP A 87 17.80 -7.77 -13.09
C ASP A 87 17.10 -6.60 -13.79
N SER A 88 17.36 -6.40 -15.09
CA SER A 88 16.77 -5.33 -15.90
C SER A 88 15.24 -5.33 -15.91
N LYS A 89 14.62 -6.48 -15.66
CA LYS A 89 13.16 -6.61 -15.52
C LYS A 89 12.60 -6.10 -14.19
N GLY A 90 13.46 -5.84 -13.20
CA GLY A 90 13.05 -5.37 -11.88
C GLY A 90 12.14 -6.34 -11.12
N LEU A 91 12.16 -7.64 -11.45
CA LEU A 91 11.26 -8.63 -10.84
C LEU A 91 11.47 -8.71 -9.32
N PHE A 92 12.73 -8.79 -8.88
CA PHE A 92 13.08 -8.81 -7.46
C PHE A 92 12.57 -7.56 -6.74
N ILE A 93 12.93 -6.37 -7.22
CA ILE A 93 12.55 -5.11 -6.54
C ILE A 93 11.03 -4.95 -6.55
N SER A 94 10.38 -5.35 -7.64
CA SER A 94 8.92 -5.24 -7.73
C SER A 94 8.22 -6.13 -6.71
N ILE A 95 8.67 -7.37 -6.53
CA ILE A 95 8.03 -8.30 -5.60
C ILE A 95 8.40 -7.98 -4.15
N VAL A 96 9.68 -7.76 -3.86
CA VAL A 96 10.14 -7.61 -2.48
C VAL A 96 9.87 -6.20 -1.95
N PHE A 97 9.97 -5.18 -2.81
CA PHE A 97 9.78 -3.78 -2.42
C PHE A 97 8.42 -3.23 -2.84
N SER A 98 8.04 -3.36 -4.11
CA SER A 98 6.82 -2.71 -4.61
C SER A 98 5.53 -3.40 -4.13
N VAL A 99 5.44 -4.73 -4.09
CA VAL A 99 4.22 -5.43 -3.68
C VAL A 99 3.80 -5.08 -2.23
N PRO A 100 4.68 -5.14 -1.21
CA PRO A 100 4.30 -4.73 0.15
C PRO A 100 3.87 -3.27 0.23
N ILE A 101 4.55 -2.38 -0.52
CA ILE A 101 4.22 -0.96 -0.55
C ILE A 101 2.85 -0.73 -1.21
N LEU A 102 2.60 -1.36 -2.35
CA LEU A 102 1.34 -1.26 -3.08
C LEU A 102 0.18 -1.82 -2.25
N LEU A 103 0.38 -2.92 -1.54
CA LEU A 103 -0.61 -3.46 -0.61
C LEU A 103 -0.94 -2.47 0.50
N ASN A 104 0.08 -1.83 1.10
CA ASN A 104 -0.12 -0.76 2.08
C ASN A 104 -0.91 0.42 1.47
N CYS A 105 -0.55 0.86 0.27
CA CYS A 105 -1.28 1.90 -0.46
C CYS A 105 -2.75 1.52 -0.70
N MET A 106 -3.02 0.28 -1.09
CA MET A 106 -4.38 -0.21 -1.34
C MET A 106 -5.24 -0.18 -0.06
N LEU A 107 -4.68 -0.59 1.08
CA LEU A 107 -5.36 -0.53 2.38
C LEU A 107 -5.65 0.91 2.82
N MET A 108 -4.71 1.83 2.57
CA MET A 108 -4.88 3.26 2.87
C MET A 108 -6.00 3.87 2.03
N VAL A 109 -5.99 3.63 0.71
CA VAL A 109 -7.03 4.11 -0.21
C VAL A 109 -8.39 3.54 0.17
N GLY A 110 -8.49 2.24 0.48
CA GLY A 110 -9.74 1.63 0.94
C GLY A 110 -10.29 2.29 2.22
N SER A 111 -9.40 2.58 3.17
CA SER A 111 -9.76 3.27 4.42
C SER A 111 -10.25 4.70 4.17
N TRP A 112 -9.62 5.44 3.24
CA TRP A 112 -10.06 6.78 2.86
C TRP A 112 -11.38 6.77 2.10
N LEU A 113 -11.59 5.84 1.18
CA LEU A 113 -12.87 5.72 0.47
C LEU A 113 -14.01 5.48 1.46
N TYR A 114 -13.77 4.63 2.46
CA TYR A 114 -14.72 4.41 3.54
C TYR A 114 -14.97 5.70 4.35
N GLN A 115 -13.91 6.38 4.80
CA GLN A 115 -14.05 7.65 5.53
C GLN A 115 -14.74 8.74 4.71
N SER A 116 -14.42 8.88 3.43
CA SER A 116 -15.03 9.84 2.51
C SER A 116 -16.53 9.58 2.35
N THR A 117 -16.92 8.31 2.21
CA THR A 117 -18.33 7.90 2.15
C THR A 117 -19.05 8.22 3.47
N GLN A 118 -18.41 7.96 4.61
CA GLN A 118 -18.97 8.29 5.93
C GLN A 118 -19.11 9.81 6.13
N LEU A 119 -18.14 10.61 5.68
CA LEU A 119 -18.21 12.07 5.74
C LEU A 119 -19.32 12.60 4.83
N MET A 120 -19.43 12.09 3.60
CA MET A 120 -20.45 12.52 2.65
C MET A 120 -21.87 12.16 3.14
N THR A 121 -22.04 10.99 3.73
CA THR A 121 -23.33 10.58 4.33
C THR A 121 -23.66 11.40 5.58
N LYS A 122 -22.68 11.70 6.45
CA LYS A 122 -22.86 12.60 7.60
C LYS A 122 -23.21 14.03 7.17
N LEU A 123 -22.53 14.56 6.16
CA LEU A 123 -22.81 15.89 5.59
C LEU A 123 -24.19 15.94 4.95
N LYS A 124 -24.57 14.93 4.16
CA LYS A 124 -25.93 14.82 3.60
C LYS A 124 -26.99 14.77 4.70
N ARG A 125 -26.76 13.99 5.78
CA ARG A 125 -27.67 13.95 6.94
C ARG A 125 -27.76 15.30 7.65
N ALA A 126 -26.63 15.97 7.86
CA ALA A 126 -26.59 17.28 8.51
C ALA A 126 -27.28 18.36 7.66
N GLN A 127 -27.05 18.38 6.35
CA GLN A 127 -27.72 19.28 5.41
C GLN A 127 -29.24 19.04 5.39
N LEU A 128 -29.68 17.78 5.42
CA LEU A 128 -31.11 17.45 5.50
C LEU A 128 -31.74 17.92 6.82
N HIS A 129 -31.03 17.74 7.94
CA HIS A 129 -31.50 18.22 9.23
C HIS A 129 -31.59 19.76 9.27
N GLU A 130 -30.63 20.47 8.67
CA GLU A 130 -30.66 21.92 8.57
C GLU A 130 -31.78 22.42 7.65
N SER A 131 -32.03 21.75 6.53
CA SER A 131 -33.11 22.13 5.60
C SER A 131 -34.50 21.94 6.21
N LEU A 132 -34.72 20.85 6.96
CA LEU A 132 -35.94 20.62 7.73
C LEU A 132 -36.15 21.67 8.82
N ARG A 133 -35.09 22.03 9.56
CA ARG A 133 -35.15 23.08 10.59
C ARG A 133 -35.50 24.45 9.98
N LYS A 134 -34.96 24.79 8.82
CA LYS A 134 -35.32 26.01 8.08
C LYS A 134 -36.78 26.02 7.64
N GLN A 135 -37.31 24.89 7.13
CA GLN A 135 -38.72 24.80 6.74
C GLN A 135 -39.66 24.95 7.94
N ASN A 136 -39.39 24.29 9.07
CA ASN A 136 -40.22 24.40 10.27
C ASN A 136 -40.23 25.83 10.83
N SER A 137 -39.08 26.51 10.85
CA SER A 137 -39.01 27.92 11.29
C SER A 137 -39.79 28.87 10.37
N ASN A 138 -39.83 28.59 9.06
CA ASN A 138 -40.55 29.42 8.10
C ASN A 138 -42.07 29.18 8.14
N LYS A 139 -42.49 27.97 8.54
CA LYS A 139 -43.91 27.63 8.74
C LYS A 139 -44.47 28.32 9.99
N SER A 140 -43.74 28.28 11.11
CA SER A 140 -44.13 28.96 12.36
C SER A 140 -44.29 30.48 12.18
N LYS A 141 -43.46 31.13 11.37
CA LYS A 141 -43.58 32.57 11.06
C LYS A 141 -44.77 32.95 10.16
N LYS A 142 -45.41 31.96 9.54
CA LYS A 142 -46.54 32.18 8.64
C LYS A 142 -47.90 32.00 9.33
N ASP A 143 -47.86 31.36 10.50
CA ASP A 143 -49.03 31.07 11.33
C ASP A 143 -49.23 32.11 12.46
N ASP A 144 -48.25 33.02 12.67
CA ASP A 144 -48.31 34.24 13.49
C ASP A 144 -48.66 35.48 12.64
#